data_AF-A0A3E0ISX7-F1
#
_entry.id   AF-A0A3E0ISX7-F1
#
_cell.length_a   1.000
_cell.length_b   1.000
_cell.length_c   1.000
_cell.angle_alpha   90.00
_cell.angle_beta   90.00
_cell.angle_gamma   90.00
#
_symmetry.space_group_name_H-M   'P 1'
#
loop_
_entity.id
_entity.type
_entity.pdbx_description
1 polymer ?
#
loop_
_entity_poly.entity_id
_entity_poly.type
_entity_poly.pdbx_seq_one_letter_code
_entity_poly.pdbx_strand_id
1 'polypeptide(L)'
;YGSTGDAHHITAPAPEGEGGSRAMEAALNDAGIEPKDVQYLNAHGTSTPVGDLYEIQAIQKTFGEAAKSLKISSTKSMTGHLLGATGGIEAIFSILSIRDSKVAPTIHANTPDPEIDLDITPNKAVDLDIEYAMSNSLGFGGHNAVLVFKKFND
;
A
#
# COMPACT_ATOMS: atom_id res chain seq x y z
N TYR A 1 -6.54 -0.09 -11.84
CA TYR A 1 -7.28 -0.64 -10.68
C TYR A 1 -7.19 -2.15 -10.69
N GLY A 2 -7.08 -2.78 -9.52
CA GLY A 2 -7.09 -4.23 -9.39
C GLY A 2 -7.92 -4.65 -8.19
N SER A 3 -8.59 -5.80 -8.30
CA SER A 3 -9.34 -6.38 -7.19
C SER A 3 -9.36 -7.88 -7.22
N THR A 4 -9.37 -8.50 -6.04
CA THR A 4 -9.42 -9.95 -5.87
C THR A 4 -10.35 -10.33 -4.72
N GLY A 5 -10.77 -11.59 -4.73
CA GLY A 5 -11.43 -12.25 -3.61
C GLY A 5 -10.58 -13.44 -3.15
N ASP A 6 -10.28 -13.53 -1.85
CA ASP A 6 -9.45 -14.61 -1.32
C ASP A 6 -10.26 -15.90 -1.06
N ALA A 7 -11.53 -15.76 -0.67
CA ALA A 7 -12.41 -16.86 -0.25
C ALA A 7 -11.77 -17.81 0.79
N HIS A 8 -10.86 -17.29 1.61
CA HIS A 8 -10.03 -18.08 2.53
C HIS A 8 -10.54 -18.08 3.97
N HIS A 9 -10.70 -16.90 4.57
CA HIS A 9 -11.08 -16.73 5.97
C HIS A 9 -11.91 -15.46 6.16
N ILE A 10 -12.74 -15.41 7.20
CA ILE A 10 -13.66 -14.28 7.45
C ILE A 10 -12.91 -12.98 7.80
N THR A 11 -11.73 -13.08 8.41
CA THR A 11 -10.94 -11.91 8.87
C THR A 11 -9.46 -11.96 8.53
N ALA A 12 -8.95 -13.11 8.07
CA ALA A 12 -7.53 -13.26 7.79
C ALA A 12 -7.31 -13.17 6.27
N PRO A 13 -6.25 -12.47 5.82
CA PRO A 13 -5.88 -12.48 4.41
C PRO A 13 -5.50 -13.89 3.95
N ALA A 14 -5.52 -14.12 2.63
CA ALA A 14 -4.92 -15.32 2.06
C ALA A 14 -3.47 -15.50 2.55
N PRO A 15 -3.02 -16.75 2.83
CA PRO A 15 -1.65 -17.03 3.23
C PRO A 15 -0.63 -16.40 2.28
N GLU A 16 0.46 -15.91 2.85
CA GLU A 16 1.56 -15.29 2.09
C GLU A 16 1.14 -14.02 1.30
N GLY A 17 -0.02 -13.44 1.62
CA GLY A 17 -0.52 -12.23 0.97
C GLY A 17 -0.92 -12.41 -0.50
N GLU A 18 -1.15 -13.66 -0.94
CA GLU A 18 -1.36 -14.00 -2.36
C GLU A 18 -2.44 -13.16 -3.04
N GLY A 19 -3.57 -12.96 -2.37
CA GLY A 19 -4.69 -12.16 -2.89
C GLY A 19 -4.36 -10.68 -3.06
N GLY A 20 -3.60 -10.12 -2.12
CA GLY A 20 -3.07 -8.76 -2.20
C GLY A 20 -2.09 -8.61 -3.37
N SER A 21 -1.19 -9.59 -3.55
CA SER A 21 -0.23 -9.61 -4.68
C SER A 21 -0.95 -9.58 -6.02
N ARG A 22 -1.93 -10.48 -6.22
CA ARG A 22 -2.74 -10.50 -7.45
C ARG A 22 -3.51 -9.20 -7.67
N ALA A 23 -4.02 -8.55 -6.61
CA ALA A 23 -4.71 -7.27 -6.74
C ALA A 23 -3.76 -6.15 -7.17
N MET A 24 -2.54 -6.11 -6.61
CA MET A 24 -1.50 -5.16 -7.03
C MET A 24 -1.03 -5.41 -8.46
N GLU A 25 -0.77 -6.65 -8.84
CA GLU A 25 -0.41 -7.05 -10.21
C GLU A 25 -1.51 -6.65 -11.21
N ALA A 26 -2.78 -6.90 -10.88
CA ALA A 26 -3.90 -6.47 -11.71
C ALA A 26 -3.96 -4.94 -11.86
N ALA A 27 -3.68 -4.19 -10.79
CA ALA A 27 -3.67 -2.73 -10.84
C ALA A 27 -2.52 -2.17 -11.70
N LEU A 28 -1.34 -2.78 -11.63
CA LEU A 28 -0.18 -2.44 -12.48
C LEU A 28 -0.47 -2.75 -13.96
N ASN A 29 -1.04 -3.93 -14.24
CA ASN A 29 -1.41 -4.35 -15.58
C ASN A 29 -2.47 -3.44 -16.21
N ASP A 30 -3.51 -3.07 -15.45
CA ASP A 30 -4.54 -2.13 -15.91
C ASP A 30 -3.96 -0.72 -16.19
N ALA A 31 -2.96 -0.29 -15.42
CA ALA A 31 -2.25 0.96 -15.65
C ALA A 31 -1.20 0.88 -16.78
N GLY A 32 -0.84 -0.33 -17.24
CA GLY A 32 0.19 -0.54 -18.25
C GLY A 32 1.60 -0.15 -17.80
N ILE A 33 1.91 -0.28 -16.50
CA ILE A 33 3.20 0.10 -15.91
C ILE A 33 3.88 -1.09 -15.24
N GLU A 34 5.19 -0.98 -15.01
CA GLU A 34 6.00 -1.96 -14.28
C GLU A 34 6.10 -1.59 -12.79
N PRO A 35 6.38 -2.55 -11.88
CA PRO A 35 6.51 -2.24 -10.46
C PRO A 35 7.53 -1.14 -10.12
N LYS A 36 8.62 -1.04 -10.89
CA LYS A 36 9.66 0.00 -10.74
C LYS A 36 9.17 1.42 -11.03
N ASP A 37 8.04 1.57 -11.71
CA ASP A 37 7.49 2.86 -12.07
C ASP A 37 6.73 3.50 -10.90
N VAL A 38 6.44 2.77 -9.82
CA VAL A 38 5.76 3.28 -8.63
C VAL A 38 6.77 3.74 -7.58
N GLN A 39 6.68 5.01 -7.16
CA GLN A 39 7.59 5.57 -6.15
C GLN A 39 7.02 5.45 -4.74
N TYR A 40 5.69 5.48 -4.59
CA TYR A 40 5.03 5.52 -3.30
C TYR A 40 3.88 4.51 -3.20
N LEU A 41 3.78 3.80 -2.07
CA LEU A 41 2.66 2.93 -1.73
C LEU A 41 2.08 3.33 -0.36
N ASN A 42 0.80 3.69 -0.34
CA ASN A 42 0.00 3.81 0.87
C ASN A 42 -0.58 2.44 1.22
N ALA A 43 0.01 1.78 2.22
CA ALA A 43 -0.33 0.44 2.64
C ALA A 43 -1.66 0.41 3.38
N HIS A 44 -2.33 -0.74 3.36
CA HIS A 44 -3.49 -0.97 4.18
C HIS A 44 -3.12 -0.92 5.67
N GLY A 45 -2.03 -1.55 6.09
CA GLY A 45 -1.36 -1.36 7.39
C GLY A 45 -2.30 -1.17 8.57
N THR A 46 -2.93 -2.26 9.03
CA THR A 46 -3.93 -2.24 10.11
C THR A 46 -3.32 -2.41 11.49
N SER A 47 -1.99 -2.56 11.59
CA SER A 47 -1.31 -2.87 12.84
C SER A 47 -1.74 -4.23 13.42
N THR A 48 -2.04 -5.18 12.53
CA THR A 48 -2.33 -6.56 12.92
C THR A 48 -1.14 -7.45 12.53
N PRO A 49 -0.61 -8.29 13.43
CA PRO A 49 0.62 -9.05 13.15
C PRO A 49 0.55 -9.86 11.85
N VAL A 50 -0.57 -10.55 11.61
CA VAL A 50 -0.76 -11.36 10.39
C VAL A 50 -1.03 -10.49 9.16
N GLY A 51 -1.86 -9.45 9.29
CA GLY A 51 -2.23 -8.60 8.17
C GLY A 51 -1.04 -7.82 7.63
N ASP A 52 -0.26 -7.21 8.52
CA ASP A 52 0.91 -6.42 8.14
C ASP A 52 2.01 -7.34 7.55
N LEU A 53 2.25 -8.52 8.14
CA LEU A 53 3.20 -9.50 7.59
C LEU A 53 2.80 -9.94 6.17
N TYR A 54 1.54 -10.29 5.96
CA TYR A 54 1.08 -10.75 4.64
C TYR A 54 1.02 -9.63 3.62
N GLU A 55 0.71 -8.40 4.03
CA GLU A 55 0.80 -7.25 3.12
C GLU A 55 2.25 -7.00 2.67
N ILE A 56 3.22 -7.13 3.59
CA ILE A 56 4.64 -7.00 3.27
C ILE A 56 5.11 -8.09 2.31
N GLN A 57 4.72 -9.33 2.56
CA GLN A 57 5.02 -10.45 1.65
C GLN A 57 4.38 -10.25 0.27
N ALA A 58 3.14 -9.74 0.21
CA ALA A 58 2.47 -9.40 -1.04
C ALA A 58 3.25 -8.33 -1.81
N ILE A 59 3.70 -7.27 -1.13
CA ILE A 59 4.47 -6.17 -1.72
C ILE A 59 5.80 -6.70 -2.26
N GLN A 60 6.55 -7.47 -1.47
CA GLN A 60 7.82 -8.06 -1.89
C GLN A 60 7.64 -8.99 -3.10
N LYS A 61 6.57 -9.80 -3.11
CA LYS A 61 6.25 -10.69 -4.24
C LYS A 61 5.91 -9.93 -5.51
N THR A 62 5.12 -8.86 -5.41
CA THR A 62 4.69 -8.06 -6.57
C THR A 62 5.82 -7.20 -7.13
N PHE A 63 6.60 -6.55 -6.25
CA PHE A 63 7.60 -5.57 -6.64
C PHE A 63 9.00 -6.17 -6.87
N GLY A 64 9.30 -7.33 -6.28
CA GLY A 64 10.63 -7.93 -6.34
C GLY A 64 11.72 -6.94 -5.93
N GLU A 65 12.76 -6.80 -6.73
CA GLU A 65 13.86 -5.86 -6.45
C GLU A 65 13.42 -4.39 -6.40
N ALA A 66 12.34 -4.01 -7.09
CA ALA A 66 11.83 -2.64 -7.05
C ALA A 66 11.26 -2.24 -5.68
N ALA A 67 10.96 -3.23 -4.81
CA ALA A 67 10.50 -2.98 -3.44
C ALA A 67 11.53 -2.19 -2.62
N LYS A 68 12.82 -2.31 -2.92
CA LYS A 68 13.91 -1.61 -2.21
C LYS A 68 13.90 -0.10 -2.43
N SER A 69 13.34 0.37 -3.54
CA SER A 69 13.19 1.79 -3.86
C SER A 69 11.79 2.33 -3.61
N LEU A 70 10.85 1.47 -3.23
CA LEU A 70 9.46 1.83 -2.99
C LEU A 70 9.33 2.48 -1.61
N LYS A 71 8.91 3.75 -1.55
CA LYS A 71 8.55 4.39 -0.28
C LYS A 71 7.18 3.93 0.17
N ILE A 72 7.05 3.58 1.46
CA ILE A 72 5.81 3.05 2.01
C ILE A 72 5.39 3.84 3.25
N SER A 73 4.09 4.10 3.39
CA SER A 73 3.50 4.52 4.66
C SER A 73 2.08 3.99 4.83
N SER A 74 1.51 4.12 6.02
CA SER A 74 0.09 3.85 6.28
C SER A 74 -0.55 5.07 6.95
N THR A 75 -1.45 5.71 6.21
CA THR A 75 -2.20 6.88 6.71
C THR A 75 -3.15 6.54 7.85
N LYS A 76 -3.53 5.26 8.03
CA LYS A 76 -4.32 4.78 9.18
C LYS A 76 -3.64 5.07 10.52
N SER A 77 -2.32 5.17 10.55
CA SER A 77 -1.60 5.56 11.76
C SER A 77 -2.06 6.90 12.33
N MET A 78 -2.54 7.83 11.47
CA MET A 78 -3.02 9.16 11.86
C MET A 78 -4.55 9.24 11.94
N THR A 79 -5.27 8.51 11.08
CA THR A 79 -6.72 8.64 10.91
C THR A 79 -7.53 7.53 11.57
N GLY A 80 -6.87 6.45 11.99
CA GLY A 80 -7.52 5.19 12.38
C GLY A 80 -8.09 4.43 11.19
N HIS A 81 -8.71 3.29 11.46
CA HIS A 81 -9.37 2.50 10.42
C HIS A 81 -10.83 2.92 10.24
N LEU A 82 -11.10 3.65 9.15
CA LEU A 82 -12.43 4.21 8.84
C LEU A 82 -13.40 3.25 8.13
N LEU A 83 -13.11 1.94 8.19
CA LEU A 83 -13.93 0.87 7.59
C LEU A 83 -14.33 1.19 6.13
N GLY A 84 -15.61 1.33 5.82
CA GLY A 84 -16.11 1.58 4.47
C GLY A 84 -15.61 2.88 3.83
N ALA A 85 -15.12 3.84 4.62
CA ALA A 85 -14.56 5.10 4.11
C ALA A 85 -13.04 5.02 3.83
N THR A 86 -12.36 3.95 4.24
CA THR A 86 -10.91 3.80 4.16
C THR A 86 -10.38 4.00 2.74
N GLY A 87 -10.92 3.30 1.74
CA GLY A 87 -10.41 3.40 0.37
C GLY A 87 -10.50 4.80 -0.25
N GLY A 88 -11.55 5.56 0.07
CA GLY A 88 -11.70 6.94 -0.41
C GLY A 88 -10.70 7.91 0.23
N ILE A 89 -10.50 7.79 1.54
CA ILE A 89 -9.55 8.65 2.27
C ILE A 89 -8.10 8.33 1.88
N GLU A 90 -7.76 7.06 1.71
CA GLU A 90 -6.42 6.64 1.29
C GLU A 90 -6.10 7.09 -0.13
N ALA A 91 -7.07 7.01 -1.05
CA ALA A 91 -6.95 7.56 -2.39
C ALA A 91 -6.67 9.07 -2.36
N ILE A 92 -7.40 9.84 -1.54
CA ILE A 92 -7.17 11.28 -1.38
C ILE A 92 -5.74 11.53 -0.89
N PHE A 93 -5.27 10.83 0.12
CA PHE A 93 -3.90 11.00 0.61
C PHE A 93 -2.85 10.64 -0.45
N SER A 94 -3.02 9.55 -1.20
CA SER A 94 -2.08 9.18 -2.26
C SER A 94 -2.01 10.24 -3.36
N ILE A 95 -3.15 10.83 -3.74
CA ILE A 95 -3.21 11.95 -4.71
C ILE A 95 -2.54 13.21 -4.14
N LEU A 96 -2.78 13.52 -2.85
CA LEU A 96 -2.12 14.65 -2.20
C LEU A 96 -0.60 14.44 -2.12
N SER A 97 -0.14 13.21 -1.88
CA SER A 97 1.29 12.88 -1.90
C SER A 97 1.92 13.17 -3.26
N ILE A 98 1.24 12.81 -4.36
CA ILE A 98 1.65 13.14 -5.72
C ILE A 98 1.71 14.66 -5.92
N ARG A 99 0.63 15.36 -5.57
CA ARG A 99 0.51 16.82 -5.77
C ARG A 99 1.57 17.60 -5.00
N ASP A 100 1.81 17.22 -3.75
CA ASP A 100 2.69 17.94 -2.82
C ASP A 100 4.13 17.42 -2.85
N SER A 101 4.43 16.43 -3.69
CA SER A 101 5.71 15.72 -3.75
C SER A 101 6.21 15.32 -2.35
N LYS A 102 5.33 14.67 -1.58
CA LYS A 102 5.57 14.38 -0.16
C LYS A 102 4.91 13.09 0.28
N VAL A 103 5.65 12.22 0.95
CA VAL A 103 5.14 11.02 1.61
C VAL A 103 4.79 11.34 3.07
N ALA A 104 3.52 11.12 3.44
CA ALA A 104 3.07 11.26 4.82
C ALA A 104 3.68 10.16 5.72
N PRO A 105 3.94 10.44 7.00
CA PRO A 105 4.56 9.47 7.90
C PRO A 105 3.57 8.38 8.33
N THR A 106 4.11 7.20 8.64
CA THR A 106 3.48 6.25 9.55
C THR A 106 3.84 6.66 10.98
N ILE A 107 2.91 7.30 11.70
CA ILE A 107 3.15 7.69 13.10
C ILE A 107 3.05 6.48 14.04
N HIS A 108 3.66 6.60 15.23
CA HIS A 108 3.76 5.53 16.24
C HIS A 108 4.65 4.33 15.86
N ALA A 109 5.32 4.38 14.69
CA ALA A 109 6.29 3.37 14.25
C ALA A 109 7.66 3.55 14.94
N ASN A 110 7.73 3.29 16.24
CA ASN A 110 8.94 3.51 17.06
C ASN A 110 9.88 2.30 17.14
N THR A 111 9.33 1.11 16.93
CA THR A 111 10.06 -0.15 16.99
C THR A 111 9.77 -0.89 15.70
N PRO A 112 10.54 -0.60 14.63
CA PRO A 112 10.39 -1.31 13.37
C PRO A 112 10.59 -2.80 13.61
N ASP A 113 9.73 -3.62 13.00
CA ASP A 113 9.92 -5.05 13.02
C ASP A 113 11.13 -5.39 12.14
N PRO A 114 12.17 -6.06 12.69
CA PRO A 114 13.39 -6.37 11.95
C PRO A 114 13.16 -7.31 10.75
N GLU A 115 12.01 -7.99 10.67
CA GLU A 115 11.65 -8.83 9.53
C GLU A 115 11.10 -8.01 8.35
N ILE A 116 10.81 -6.73 8.54
CA ILE A 116 10.34 -5.82 7.50
C ILE A 116 11.52 -5.20 6.76
N ASP A 117 11.94 -5.85 5.67
CA ASP A 117 12.94 -5.32 4.73
C ASP A 117 12.29 -4.44 3.65
N LEU A 118 11.62 -3.37 4.08
CA LEU A 118 10.96 -2.39 3.22
C LEU A 118 11.20 -0.96 3.74
N ASP A 119 11.22 0.01 2.82
CA ASP A 119 11.48 1.42 3.14
C ASP A 119 10.21 2.14 3.65
N ILE A 120 9.82 1.80 4.88
CA ILE A 120 8.74 2.46 5.60
C ILE A 120 9.16 3.90 5.96
N THR A 121 8.22 4.83 5.97
CA THR A 121 8.43 6.24 6.35
C THR A 121 7.97 6.51 7.80
N PRO A 122 8.78 6.21 8.84
CA PRO A 122 8.34 6.30 10.24
C PRO A 122 8.39 7.73 10.78
N ASN A 123 7.31 8.16 11.45
CA ASN A 123 7.20 9.34 12.33
C ASN A 123 7.53 10.73 11.73
N LYS A 124 8.13 10.81 10.54
CA LYS A 124 8.48 12.06 9.86
C LYS A 124 8.19 11.94 8.37
N ALA A 125 7.50 12.95 7.83
CA ALA A 125 7.25 13.05 6.40
C ALA A 125 8.55 13.19 5.61
N VAL A 126 8.54 12.74 4.35
CA VAL A 126 9.69 12.78 3.45
C VAL A 126 9.28 13.45 2.15
N ASP A 127 10.10 14.37 1.65
CA ASP A 127 9.92 14.93 0.31
C ASP A 127 10.31 13.87 -0.74
N LEU A 128 9.45 13.65 -1.72
CA LEU A 128 9.64 12.66 -2.79
C LEU A 128 8.85 13.10 -4.02
N ASP A 129 9.50 13.22 -5.17
CA ASP A 129 8.76 13.39 -6.43
C ASP A 129 8.13 12.06 -6.83
N ILE A 130 6.80 12.07 -7.01
CA ILE A 130 6.01 10.86 -7.22
C ILE A 130 5.28 11.01 -8.56
N GLU A 131 5.66 10.19 -9.53
CA GLU A 131 4.95 10.06 -10.80
C GLU A 131 3.78 9.07 -10.65
N TYR A 132 4.00 7.94 -9.97
CA TYR A 132 2.96 6.96 -9.68
C TYR A 132 2.90 6.62 -8.19
N ALA A 133 1.69 6.63 -7.64
CA ALA A 133 1.39 6.15 -6.29
C ALA A 133 0.42 4.98 -6.32
N MET A 134 0.63 3.98 -5.46
CA MET A 134 -0.28 2.87 -5.22
C MET A 134 -0.98 3.02 -3.87
N SER A 135 -2.24 2.58 -3.78
CA SER A 135 -3.01 2.56 -2.54
C SER A 135 -3.66 1.19 -2.35
N ASN A 136 -3.31 0.52 -1.25
CA ASN A 136 -3.85 -0.80 -0.90
C ASN A 136 -5.00 -0.67 0.10
N SER A 137 -6.13 -1.29 -0.20
CA SER A 137 -7.25 -1.46 0.73
C SER A 137 -7.67 -2.93 0.76
N LEU A 138 -7.23 -3.65 1.79
CA LEU A 138 -7.37 -5.11 1.90
C LEU A 138 -8.46 -5.43 2.94
N GLY A 139 -9.69 -5.60 2.47
CA GLY A 139 -10.86 -5.73 3.34
C GLY A 139 -11.03 -7.10 3.97
N PHE A 140 -11.77 -7.14 5.08
CA PHE A 140 -12.22 -8.38 5.71
C PHE A 140 -12.94 -9.30 4.71
N GLY A 141 -12.87 -10.61 4.97
CA GLY A 141 -13.38 -11.64 4.06
C GLY A 141 -12.55 -11.78 2.78
N GLY A 142 -11.41 -11.09 2.68
CA GLY A 142 -10.49 -11.18 1.53
C GLY A 142 -10.94 -10.39 0.31
N HIS A 143 -11.65 -9.27 0.51
CA HIS A 143 -12.01 -8.35 -0.57
C HIS A 143 -10.90 -7.32 -0.74
N ASN A 144 -9.99 -7.56 -1.67
CA ASN A 144 -8.84 -6.69 -1.88
C ASN A 144 -9.12 -5.72 -3.03
N ALA A 145 -8.79 -4.45 -2.82
CA ALA A 145 -8.86 -3.41 -3.85
C ALA A 145 -7.57 -2.59 -3.84
N VAL A 146 -6.98 -2.40 -5.02
CA VAL A 146 -5.75 -1.65 -5.21
C VAL A 146 -5.97 -0.60 -6.30
N LEU A 147 -5.55 0.62 -6.00
CA LEU A 147 -5.60 1.77 -6.91
C LEU A 147 -4.19 2.23 -7.24
N VAL A 148 -3.98 2.64 -8.49
CA VAL A 148 -2.77 3.31 -8.96
C VAL A 148 -3.17 4.68 -9.48
N PHE A 149 -2.46 5.71 -9.06
CA PHE A 149 -2.65 7.09 -9.47
C PHE A 149 -1.40 7.59 -10.17
N LYS A 150 -1.58 8.37 -11.23
CA LYS A 150 -0.49 9.01 -11.98
C LYS A 150 -0.54 10.52 -11.77
N LYS A 151 0.63 11.16 -11.69
CA LYS A 151 0.78 12.61 -11.78
C LYS A 151 0.15 13.14 -13.07
N PHE A 152 -0.66 14.18 -12.91
CA PHE A 152 -1.25 14.86 -14.05
C PHE A 152 -0.22 15.81 -14.66
N ASN A 153 0.03 15.66 -15.97
CA ASN A 153 0.85 16.56 -16.76
C ASN A 153 -0.05 17.15 -17.85
N ASP A 154 0.01 18.47 -18.02
CA ASP A 154 -0.75 19.21 -19.04
C ASP A 154 -0.35 18.86 -20.47
#